data_AF-W4VGJ0-F1
#
_entry.id   AF-W4VGJ0-F1
#
_cell.length_a   1.000
_cell.length_b   1.000
_cell.length_c   1.000
_cell.angle_alpha   90.00
_cell.angle_beta   90.00
_cell.angle_gamma   90.00
#
_symmetry.space_group_name_H-M   'P 1'
#
loop_
_entity.id
_entity.type
_entity.pdbx_description
1 polymer ?
#
loop_
_entity_poly.entity_id
_entity_poly.type
_entity_poly.pdbx_seq_one_letter_code
_entity_poly.pdbx_strand_id
1 'polypeptide(L)' 'MFYFKLNDDAELRLLERRHAKNLFLLTDKSRDHLKEWLPWVDYIKEISNSEDFIVGGAKTI' A
#
# COMPACT_ATOMS: atom_id res chain seq x y z
N MET A 1 1.79 -15.48 -11.48
CA MET A 1 1.90 -14.25 -10.67
C MET A 1 2.95 -13.37 -11.34
N PHE A 2 2.60 -12.16 -11.78
CA PHE A 2 3.57 -11.24 -12.40
C PHE A 2 4.36 -10.51 -11.31
N TYR A 3 5.68 -10.51 -11.45
CA TYR A 3 6.60 -9.73 -10.64
C TYR A 3 7.78 -9.30 -11.51
N PHE A 4 8.47 -8.24 -11.09
CA PHE A 4 9.69 -7.75 -11.71
C PHE A 4 10.81 -7.81 -10.68
N LYS A 5 11.83 -8.66 -10.90
CA LYS A 5 12.97 -8.80 -9.99
C LYS A 5 13.82 -7.52 -10.03
N LEU A 6 14.12 -6.94 -8.87
CA LEU A 6 15.04 -5.79 -8.76
C LEU A 6 16.47 -6.27 -8.52
N ASN A 7 16.64 -7.17 -7.55
CA ASN A 7 17.88 -7.82 -7.17
C ASN A 7 17.58 -9.12 -6.41
N ASP A 8 18.58 -9.72 -5.76
CA ASP A 8 18.42 -11.01 -5.07
C ASP A 8 17.52 -10.96 -3.83
N ASP A 9 17.36 -9.77 -3.23
CA ASP A 9 16.59 -9.59 -2.00
C ASP A 9 15.26 -8.84 -2.21
N ALA A 10 14.99 -8.35 -3.42
CA ALA A 10 13.84 -7.49 -3.70
C ALA A 10 13.21 -7.70 -5.08
N GLU A 11 11.89 -7.57 -5.11
CA GLU A 11 11.05 -7.65 -6.30
C GLU A 11 9.92 -6.60 -6.24
N LEU A 12 9.45 -6.17 -7.40
CA LEU A 12 8.23 -5.39 -7.54
C LEU A 12 7.07 -6.31 -7.90
N ARG A 13 5.93 -6.08 -7.26
CA ARG A 13 4.68 -6.82 -7.52
C ARG A 13 3.53 -5.84 -7.69
N LEU A 14 2.58 -6.24 -8.53
CA LEU A 14 1.30 -5.54 -8.58
C LEU A 14 0.58 -5.74 -7.25
N LEU A 15 0.01 -4.66 -6.72
CA LEU A 15 -0.82 -4.74 -5.53
C LEU A 15 -2.11 -5.50 -5.85
N GLU A 16 -2.56 -6.31 -4.90
CA GLU A 16 -3.74 -7.16 -4.99
C GLU A 16 -4.52 -6.98 -3.70
N ARG A 17 -5.84 -7.20 -3.72
CA ARG A 17 -6.71 -7.01 -2.53
C ARG A 17 -6.19 -7.74 -1.28
N ARG A 18 -5.61 -8.94 -1.44
CA ARG A 18 -5.00 -9.70 -0.33
C ARG A 18 -3.85 -8.98 0.39
N HIS A 19 -3.24 -7.97 -0.23
CA HIS A 19 -2.16 -7.17 0.36
C HIS A 19 -2.66 -6.03 1.25
N ALA A 20 -3.96 -5.68 1.20
CA ALA A 20 -4.49 -4.49 1.86
C ALA A 20 -4.21 -4.44 3.36
N LYS A 21 -4.40 -5.56 4.08
CA LYS A 21 -4.11 -5.66 5.51
C LYS A 21 -2.64 -5.35 5.82
N ASN A 22 -1.71 -5.92 5.06
CA ASN A 22 -0.28 -5.71 5.29
C ASN A 22 0.13 -4.27 4.96
N LEU A 23 -0.43 -3.70 3.88
CA LEU A 23 -0.20 -2.31 3.50
C LEU A 23 -0.72 -1.33 4.57
N PHE A 24 -1.93 -1.58 5.08
CA PHE A 24 -2.51 -0.78 6.16
C PHE A 24 -1.62 -0.80 7.41
N LEU A 25 -1.23 -2.00 7.88
CA LEU A 25 -0.42 -2.13 9.09
C LEU A 25 0.97 -1.50 8.95
N LEU A 26 1.59 -1.60 7.76
CA LEU A 26 2.87 -0.95 7.49
C LEU A 26 2.75 0.58 7.53
N THR A 27 1.68 1.10 6.93
CA THR A 27 1.37 2.53 6.92
C THR A 27 1.08 3.04 8.32
N ASP A 28 0.25 2.32 9.08
CA ASP A 28 -0.14 2.70 10.44
C ASP A 28 1.05 2.69 11.41
N LYS A 29 1.91 1.67 11.32
CA LYS A 29 3.16 1.60 12.10
C LYS A 29 4.10 2.78 11.82
N SER A 30 4.02 3.35 10.62
CA SER A 30 4.90 4.45 10.18
C SER A 30 4.20 5.81 10.19
N ARG A 31 2.93 5.87 10.64
CA ARG A 31 2.04 7.03 10.49
C ARG A 31 2.61 8.32 11.03
N ASP A 32 3.16 8.27 12.24
CA ASP A 32 3.70 9.47 12.91
C ASP A 32 4.84 10.11 12.13
N HIS A 33 5.64 9.31 11.43
CA HIS A 33 6.70 9.80 10.57
C HIS A 33 6.15 10.24 9.21
N LEU A 34 5.29 9.43 8.59
CA LEU A 34 4.77 9.70 7.25
C LEU A 34 3.89 10.96 7.19
N LYS A 35 3.12 11.27 8.24
CA LYS A 35 2.17 12.40 8.27
C LYS A 35 2.85 13.76 8.10
N GLU A 36 4.16 13.86 8.36
CA GLU A 36 4.93 15.08 8.13
C GLU A 36 5.01 15.46 6.64
N TRP A 37 4.97 14.48 5.73
CA TRP A 37 5.12 14.68 4.28
C TRP A 37 3.95 14.17 3.45
N LEU A 38 3.17 13.23 3.98
CA LEU A 38 2.09 12.54 3.29
C LEU A 38 0.77 12.75 4.04
N PRO A 39 0.10 13.90 3.91
CA PRO A 39 -1.13 14.21 4.65
C PRO A 39 -2.26 13.18 4.46
N TRP A 40 -2.22 12.40 3.37
CA TRP A 40 -3.23 11.41 3.08
C TRP A 40 -3.27 10.26 4.11
N VAL A 41 -2.18 10.01 4.84
CA VAL A 41 -2.12 8.89 5.78
C VAL A 41 -3.18 9.01 6.86
N ASP A 42 -3.50 10.23 7.32
CA ASP A 42 -4.52 10.49 8.35
C ASP A 42 -5.95 10.13 7.90
N TYR A 43 -6.18 9.98 6.59
CA TYR A 43 -7.45 9.49 6.04
C TYR A 43 -7.54 7.97 5.97
N ILE A 44 -6.42 7.25 6.16
CA ILE A 44 -6.38 5.79 6.15
C ILE A 44 -6.53 5.29 7.59
N LYS A 45 -7.75 4.90 7.97
CA LYS A 45 -8.11 4.54 9.36
C LYS A 45 -8.49 3.08 9.54
N GLU A 46 -8.77 2.40 8.44
CA GLU A 46 -9.18 0.99 8.41
C GLU A 46 -8.60 0.28 7.18
N ILE A 47 -8.60 -1.05 7.23
CA ILE A 47 -8.05 -1.90 6.15
C ILE A 47 -8.77 -1.63 4.82
N SER A 48 -10.09 -1.39 4.85
CA SER A 48 -10.91 -1.04 3.68
C SER A 48 -10.37 0.18 2.92
N ASN A 49 -9.81 1.19 3.60
CA ASN A 49 -9.23 2.34 2.89
C ASN A 49 -7.99 1.94 2.06
N SER A 50 -7.22 0.94 2.53
CA SER A 50 -6.11 0.36 1.75
C SER A 50 -6.61 -0.55 0.63
N GLU A 51 -7.74 -1.24 0.82
CA GLU A 51 -8.40 -1.99 -0.27
C GLU A 51 -8.87 -1.04 -1.38
N ASP A 52 -9.50 0.07 -1.00
CA ASP A 52 -9.97 1.11 -1.93
C ASP A 52 -8.81 1.71 -2.74
N PHE A 53 -7.67 1.97 -2.10
CA PHE A 53 -6.46 2.42 -2.78
C PHE A 53 -5.98 1.41 -3.83
N ILE A 54 -5.92 0.13 -3.47
CA ILE A 54 -5.48 -0.96 -4.38
C ILE A 54 -6.45 -1.10 -5.56
N VAL A 55 -7.77 -1.07 -5.30
CA VAL A 55 -8.79 -1.16 -6.35
C VAL A 55 -8.82 0.10 -7.23
N GLY A 56 -8.63 1.28 -6.63
CA GLY A 56 -8.56 2.56 -7.34
C GLY A 56 -7.38 2.61 -8.32
N GLY A 57 -6.19 2.20 -7.87
CA GLY A 57 -5.00 2.13 -8.72
C GLY A 57 -5.14 1.13 -9.88
N ALA A 58 -5.85 0.01 -9.65
CA ALA A 58 -6.14 -0.98 -10.70
C ALA A 58 -7.13 -0.49 -11.78
N LYS A 59 -7.92 0.57 -11.50
CA LYS A 59 -8.88 1.15 -12.46
C LYS A 59 -8.25 2.17 -13.41
N THR A 60 -7.05 2.66 -13.12
CA THR A 60 -6.38 3.71 -13.91
C THR A 60 -5.40 3.15 -14.95
N ILE A 61 -5.40 1.83 -15.16
CA ILE A 61 -4.52 1.11 -16.10
C ILE A 61 -5.34 0.49 -17.23
#